data_AF-A0A7Y7NRG8-F1
#
_entry.id   AF-A0A7Y7NRG8-F1
#
_cell.length_a   1.000
_cell.length_b   1.000
_cell.length_c   1.000
_cell.angle_alpha   90.00
_cell.angle_beta   90.00
_cell.angle_gamma   90.00
#
_symmetry.space_group_name_H-M   'P 1'
#
loop_
_entity.id
_entity.type
_entity.pdbx_description
1 polymer ?
#
loop_
_entity_poly.entity_id
_entity_poly.type
_entity_poly.pdbx_seq_one_letter_code
_entity_poly.pdbx_strand_id
1 'polypeptide(L)' 'MNTTYILRQSDNLVFDKEGETYTFTVRRLTDAKRRAFRKQFHDESNLRLEDESGKVISIKRSGFKWEDKK' A
#
# COMPACT_ATOMS: atom_id res chain seq x y z
N MET A 1 16.73 -9.73 5.27
CA MET A 1 16.86 -8.86 4.09
C MET A 1 15.85 -7.73 4.21
N ASN A 2 16.16 -6.53 3.72
CA ASN A 2 15.17 -5.45 3.62
C ASN A 2 14.45 -5.59 2.27
N THR A 3 13.17 -5.27 2.23
CA THR A 3 12.33 -5.27 1.03
C THR A 3 11.76 -3.87 0.85
N THR A 4 11.81 -3.38 -0.38
CA THR A 4 11.19 -2.12 -0.76
C THR A 4 9.74 -2.38 -1.16
N TYR A 5 8.84 -1.59 -0.60
CA TYR A 5 7.42 -1.57 -0.94
C TYR A 5 7.03 -0.20 -1.44
N ILE A 6 6.15 -0.17 -2.43
CA ILE A 6 5.61 1.03 -3.03
C ILE A 6 4.14 1.12 -2.63
N LEU A 7 3.77 2.14 -1.90
CA LEU A 7 2.39 2.44 -1.54
C LEU A 7 1.76 3.34 -2.59
N ARG A 8 0.61 2.90 -3.09
CA ARG A 8 -0.35 3.71 -3.84
C ARG A 8 -1.62 3.86 -3.04
N GLN A 9 -2.26 5.01 -3.19
CA GLN A 9 -3.53 5.32 -2.53
C GLN A 9 -4.52 5.83 -3.57
N SER A 10 -5.80 5.53 -3.38
CA SER A 10 -6.88 6.06 -4.23
C SER A 10 -8.20 6.09 -3.47
N ASP A 11 -9.00 7.10 -3.74
CA ASP A 11 -10.35 7.22 -3.18
C ASP A 11 -11.34 6.31 -3.91
N ASN A 12 -11.00 5.95 -5.16
CA ASN A 12 -11.76 5.04 -5.99
C ASN A 12 -11.10 3.66 -6.04
N LEU A 13 -11.81 2.67 -6.60
CA LEU A 13 -11.25 1.33 -6.84
C LEU A 13 -10.19 1.29 -7.94
N VAL A 14 -9.90 2.43 -8.57
CA VAL A 14 -8.89 2.60 -9.61
C VAL A 14 -7.65 3.22 -8.98
N PHE A 15 -6.55 2.46 -8.95
CA PHE A 15 -5.25 2.96 -8.52
C PHE A 15 -4.51 3.47 -9.75
N ASP A 16 -4.74 4.72 -10.13
CA ASP A 16 -4.04 5.32 -11.26
C ASP A 16 -2.55 5.50 -10.94
N LYS A 17 -1.72 5.38 -11.98
CA LYS A 17 -0.26 5.45 -11.82
C LYS A 17 0.25 6.82 -11.38
N GLU A 18 -0.56 7.86 -11.56
CA GLU A 18 -0.28 9.26 -11.24
C GLU A 18 -0.62 9.64 -9.79
N GLY A 19 -1.24 8.75 -9.01
CA GLY A 19 -1.49 8.99 -7.59
C GLY A 19 -0.22 9.14 -6.77
N GLU A 20 -0.31 9.87 -5.66
CA GLU A 20 0.84 10.08 -4.77
C GLU A 20 1.38 8.72 -4.29
N THR A 21 2.68 8.52 -4.52
CA THR A 21 3.34 7.24 -4.31
C THR A 21 4.36 7.37 -3.19
N TYR A 22 4.31 6.47 -2.20
CA TYR A 22 5.26 6.45 -1.08
C TYR A 22 6.08 5.17 -1.08
N THR A 23 7.40 5.30 -0.96
CA THR A 23 8.30 4.15 -0.93
C THR A 23 8.76 3.84 0.49
N PHE A 24 8.73 2.56 0.88
CA PHE A 24 9.16 2.08 2.19
C PHE A 24 10.13 0.93 2.06
N THR A 25 11.35 1.10 2.58
CA THR A 25 12.28 -0.02 2.75
C THR A 25 12.19 -0.54 4.18
N VAL A 26 11.67 -1.76 4.35
CA VAL A 26 11.44 -2.39 5.66
C VAL A 26 11.77 -3.87 5.63
N ARG A 27 11.96 -4.50 6.80
CA ARG A 27 12.25 -5.94 6.91
C ARG A 27 11.03 -6.84 6.79
N ARG A 28 9.84 -6.33 7.16
CA ARG A 28 8.60 -7.12 7.24
C ARG A 28 7.45 -6.36 6.59
N LEU A 29 6.57 -7.10 5.90
CA LEU A 29 5.36 -6.54 5.30
C LEU A 29 4.47 -5.82 6.34
N THR A 30 4.42 -6.32 7.58
CA THR A 30 3.68 -5.69 8.69
C THR A 30 4.16 -4.27 8.98
N ASP A 31 5.46 -4.00 8.87
CA ASP A 31 6.00 -2.65 9.04
C ASP A 31 5.61 -1.74 7.88
N ALA A 32 5.58 -2.26 6.65
CA ALA A 32 5.12 -1.51 5.48
C ALA A 32 3.64 -1.13 5.63
N LYS A 33 2.78 -2.07 6.02
CA LYS A 33 1.35 -1.81 6.29
C LYS A 33 1.15 -0.74 7.36
N ARG A 34 1.92 -0.79 8.44
CA ARG A 34 1.85 0.22 9.51
C ARG A 34 2.27 1.60 9.01
N ARG A 35 3.34 1.70 8.22
CA ARG A 35 3.79 2.96 7.61
C ARG A 35 2.76 3.49 6.60
N ALA A 36 2.18 2.59 5.80
CA ALA A 36 1.14 2.93 4.85
C ALA A 36 -0.09 3.51 5.52
N PHE A 37 -0.55 2.91 6.61
CA PHE A 37 -1.67 3.44 7.38
C PHE A 37 -1.40 4.84 7.94
N ARG A 38 -0.16 5.12 8.39
CA ARG A 38 0.23 6.47 8.87
C ARG A 38 0.33 7.52 7.76
N LYS A 39 0.46 7.08 6.51
CA LYS A 39 0.50 7.94 5.32
C LYS A 39 -0.85 8.02 4.63
N GLN A 40 -1.86 7.35 5.17
CA GLN A 40 -3.21 7.35 4.64
C GLN A 40 -3.76 8.79 4.64
N PHE A 41 -4.30 9.26 3.51
CA PHE A 41 -4.88 10.62 3.43
C PHE A 41 -6.07 10.79 4.37
N HIS A 42 -7.00 9.85 4.32
CA HIS A 42 -8.19 9.78 5.16
C HIS A 42 -8.67 8.33 5.26
N ASP A 43 -9.44 8.00 6.28
CA ASP A 43 -9.81 6.62 6.62
C ASP A 43 -10.51 5.86 5.48
N GLU A 44 -11.19 6.59 4.59
CA GLU A 44 -11.93 6.05 3.45
C GLU A 44 -11.06 5.74 2.21
N SER A 45 -9.77 6.06 2.22
CA SER A 45 -8.93 5.76 1.06
C SER A 45 -8.55 4.28 0.98
N ASN A 46 -8.44 3.79 -0.25
CA ASN A 46 -7.92 2.47 -0.55
C ASN A 46 -6.40 2.53 -0.60
N LEU A 47 -5.73 1.57 0.03
CA LEU A 47 -4.28 1.44 0.05
C LEU A 47 -3.85 0.20 -0.72
N ARG A 48 -2.79 0.32 -1.51
CA ARG A 48 -2.20 -0.77 -2.27
C ARG A 48 -0.69 -0.74 -2.10
N LEU A 49 -0.14 -1.84 -1.61
CA LEU A 49 1.30 -2.07 -1.51
C LEU A 49 1.74 -2.93 -2.69
N GLU A 50 2.73 -2.44 -3.41
CA GLU A 50 3.41 -3.09 -4.52
C GLU A 50 4.87 -3.36 -4.17
N ASP A 51 5.52 -4.25 -4.91
CA ASP A 51 6.97 -4.33 -4.95
C ASP A 51 7.56 -3.42 -6.04
N GLU A 52 8.88 -3.43 -6.18
CA GLU A 52 9.60 -2.64 -7.18
C GLU A 52 9.26 -3.01 -8.63
N SER A 53 8.72 -4.22 -8.87
CA SER A 53 8.26 -4.66 -10.19
C SER A 53 6.83 -4.19 -10.51
N GLY A 54 6.15 -3.56 -9.55
CA GLY A 54 4.74 -3.19 -9.64
C GLY A 54 3.78 -4.34 -9.36
N LYS A 55 4.27 -5.50 -8.87
CA LYS A 55 3.40 -6.59 -8.44
C LYS A 55 2.70 -6.19 -7.15
N VAL A 56 1.39 -6.40 -7.10
CA VAL A 56 0.60 -6.16 -5.89
C VAL A 56 0.93 -7.20 -4.83
N ILE A 57 1.35 -6.72 -3.66
CA ILE A 57 1.64 -7.53 -2.49
C ILE A 57 0.45 -7.54 -1.53
N SER A 58 -0.18 -6.39 -1.31
CA SER A 58 -1.27 -6.27 -0.34
C SER A 58 -2.20 -5.11 -0.67
N ILE A 59 -3.49 -5.26 -0.41
CA ILE A 59 -4.49 -4.20 -0.61
C ILE A 59 -5.30 -4.04 0.67
N LYS A 60 -5.56 -2.81 1.11
CA LYS A 60 -6.58 -2.48 2.11
C LYS A 60 -7.63 -1.61 1.42
N ARG A 61 -8.87 -2.10 1.37
CA ARG A 61 -10.01 -1.28 0.92
C ARG A 61 -10.57 -0.49 2.08
N SER A 62 -11.21 0.64 1.78
CA SER A 62 -11.97 1.43 2.76
C SER A 62 -12.86 0.55 3.64
N GLY A 63 -12.77 0.67 4.95
CA GLY A 63 -13.56 -0.13 5.89
C GLY A 63 -13.20 -1.62 6.00
N PHE A 64 -12.25 -2.13 5.21
CA PHE A 64 -11.84 -3.54 5.23
C PHE A 64 -10.44 -3.74 5.83
N LYS A 65 -10.17 -4.99 6.23
CA LYS A 65 -8.84 -5.42 6.65
C LYS A 65 -7.91 -5.54 5.42
N TRP A 66 -6.60 -5.56 5.67
CA TRP A 66 -5.61 -5.85 4.63
C TRP A 66 -5.80 -7.25 4.06
N GLU A 67 -5.73 -7.36 2.74
CA GLU A 67 -5.77 -8.60 1.97
C GLU A 67 -4.40 -8.80 1.31
N ASP A 68 -3.68 -9.84 1.73
CA ASP A 68 -2.37 -10.19 1.19
C ASP A 68 -2.53 -11.07 -0.05
N LYS A 69 -1.86 -10.68 -1.13
CA LYS A 69 -1.81 -11.46 -2.36
C LYS A 69 -0.65 -12.46 -2.26
N LYS A 70 -0.93 -13.73 -2.54
CA LYS A 70 0.08 -14.79 -2.64
C LYS A 70 0.83 -14.67 -3.97
#